data_AF-A0A167A8G9-F1
#
_entry.id   AF-A0A167A8G9-F1
#
_cell.length_a   1.000
_cell.length_b   1.000
_cell.length_c   1.000
_cell.angle_alpha   90.00
_cell.angle_beta   90.00
_cell.angle_gamma   90.00
#
_symmetry.space_group_name_H-M   'P 1'
#
loop_
_entity.id
_entity.type
_entity.pdbx_description
1 polymer ?
#
loop_
_entity_poly.entity_id
_entity_poly.type
_entity_poly.pdbx_seq_one_letter_code
_entity_poly.pdbx_strand_id
1 'polypeptide(L)'
;MRPVCRRCNALLQQSRTFTSSSVRLSTFNSASTLLSKPTWSVASLLPPSPKADAPQASTEEPISHAKLHHLLRLSALPLPESEAEESAMLRTLHSQLHFVRDVQSVDTTGVEPLRSLRDETTEGVAEAAIGLQELQDALSKEIRFGHKKRPKRVRGERIDARGVENWDPLKTASRTAGKYFVVQSKKESS
;
A
#
# COMPACT_ATOMS: atom_id res chain seq x y z
N MET A 1 48.80 -8.06 -29.49
CA MET A 1 49.33 -8.12 -28.11
C MET A 1 50.03 -6.81 -27.77
N ARG A 2 49.38 -5.97 -26.95
CA ARG A 2 49.90 -4.75 -26.29
C ARG A 2 49.09 -4.55 -24.99
N PRO A 3 49.65 -3.88 -23.97
CA PRO A 3 49.55 -4.30 -22.56
C PRO A 3 48.34 -3.73 -21.83
N VAL A 4 47.83 -4.51 -20.86
CA VAL A 4 46.76 -4.12 -19.94
C VAL A 4 47.32 -3.16 -18.88
N CYS A 5 46.73 -1.98 -18.79
CA CYS A 5 47.05 -0.93 -17.82
C CYS A 5 46.69 -1.39 -16.39
N ARG A 6 47.67 -1.43 -15.48
CA ARG A 6 47.52 -1.79 -14.06
C ARG A 6 47.22 -0.59 -13.15
N ARG A 7 46.28 0.27 -13.53
CA ARG A 7 45.81 1.35 -12.66
C ARG A 7 44.31 1.54 -12.81
N CYS A 8 43.59 0.84 -11.93
CA CYS A 8 42.34 1.21 -11.26
C CYS A 8 41.72 -0.05 -10.60
N ASN A 9 42.55 -0.82 -9.88
CA ASN A 9 42.05 -1.77 -8.88
C ASN A 9 41.81 -0.99 -7.59
N ALA A 10 40.65 -0.36 -7.47
CA ALA A 10 40.13 0.14 -6.20
C ALA A 10 38.60 0.32 -6.23
N LEU A 11 37.88 -0.56 -6.93
CA LEU A 11 36.54 -0.90 -6.47
C LEU A 11 36.73 -2.00 -5.43
N LEU A 12 37.15 -1.56 -4.25
CA LEU A 12 37.00 -2.33 -3.02
C LEU A 12 35.57 -2.81 -3.00
N GLN A 13 35.41 -4.14 -3.08
CA GLN A 13 34.27 -4.82 -2.52
C GLN A 13 34.00 -4.14 -1.18
N GLN A 14 32.92 -3.36 -1.09
CA GLN A 14 32.33 -3.02 0.19
C GLN A 14 31.73 -4.34 0.69
N SER A 15 32.61 -5.24 1.14
CA SER A 15 32.22 -6.19 2.16
C SER A 15 31.64 -5.34 3.26
N ARG A 16 30.33 -5.50 3.49
CA ARG A 16 29.74 -5.07 4.74
C ARG A 16 30.54 -5.81 5.81
N THR A 17 31.55 -5.16 6.36
CA THR A 17 32.19 -5.60 7.58
C THR A 17 31.09 -5.46 8.61
N PHE A 18 30.34 -6.54 8.81
CA PHE A 18 29.66 -6.74 10.08
C PHE A 18 30.77 -6.63 11.11
N THR A 19 30.82 -5.49 11.79
CA THR A 19 31.47 -5.41 13.08
C THR A 19 30.71 -6.38 13.97
N SER A 20 31.15 -7.64 13.96
CA SER A 20 30.93 -8.53 15.08
C SER A 20 31.73 -7.93 16.22
N SER A 21 31.17 -6.89 16.86
CA SER A 21 31.50 -6.61 18.24
C SER A 21 31.13 -7.88 18.98
N SER A 22 32.11 -8.76 19.15
CA SER A 22 32.03 -9.79 20.18
C SER A 22 32.06 -9.01 21.48
N VAL A 23 30.89 -8.54 21.90
CA VAL A 23 30.66 -8.01 23.22
C VAL A 23 31.04 -9.17 24.12
N ARG A 24 32.25 -9.13 24.68
CA ARG A 24 32.60 -10.03 25.77
C ARG A 24 31.60 -9.71 26.86
N LEU A 25 30.59 -10.57 27.02
CA LEU A 25 29.59 -10.48 28.06
C LEU A 25 30.31 -10.77 29.39
N SER A 26 31.05 -9.78 29.90
CA SER A 26 31.66 -9.84 31.21
C SER A 26 30.53 -9.82 32.21
N THR A 27 30.28 -10.97 32.84
CA THR A 27 29.10 -11.35 33.62
C THR A 27 27.99 -11.96 32.75
N PHE A 28 28.08 -13.27 32.49
CA PHE A 28 26.89 -14.07 32.17
C PHE A 28 25.97 -14.07 33.38
N ASN A 29 25.13 -13.03 33.51
CA ASN A 29 23.91 -13.18 34.30
C ASN A 29 23.20 -14.42 33.76
N SER A 30 22.85 -15.38 34.62
CA SER A 30 22.11 -16.56 34.20
C SER A 30 20.86 -16.10 33.43
N ALA A 31 20.48 -16.82 32.37
CA ALA A 31 19.29 -16.47 31.58
C ALA A 31 18.06 -16.25 32.47
N SER A 32 17.94 -17.00 33.58
CA SER A 32 16.91 -16.83 34.60
C SER A 32 16.92 -15.46 35.30
N THR A 33 18.09 -14.89 35.57
CA THR A 33 18.22 -13.56 36.21
C THR A 33 17.84 -12.45 35.22
N LEU A 34 18.20 -12.60 33.94
CA LEU A 34 17.83 -11.64 32.89
C LEU A 34 16.33 -11.68 32.57
N LEU A 35 15.72 -12.87 32.53
CA LEU A 35 14.29 -13.06 32.24
C LEU A 35 13.39 -12.79 33.46
N SER A 36 13.95 -12.66 34.66
CA SER A 36 13.18 -12.43 35.90
C SER A 36 12.48 -11.06 35.95
N LYS A 37 13.01 -10.07 35.22
CA LYS A 37 12.44 -8.73 35.10
C LYS A 37 11.96 -8.53 33.66
N PRO A 38 10.67 -8.76 33.35
CA PRO A 38 10.17 -8.52 32.01
C PRO A 38 10.26 -7.02 31.72
N THR A 39 11.16 -6.64 30.82
CA THR A 39 11.40 -5.25 30.42
C THR A 39 10.33 -4.74 29.45
N TRP A 40 9.67 -5.66 28.74
CA TRP A 40 8.48 -5.38 27.92
C TRP A 40 7.73 -6.69 27.71
N SER A 41 6.40 -6.70 27.85
CA SER A 41 5.58 -7.83 27.42
C SER A 41 4.81 -7.43 26.17
N VAL A 42 4.78 -8.27 25.14
CA VAL A 42 3.96 -7.99 23.94
C VAL A 42 2.48 -7.88 24.30
N ALA A 43 2.06 -8.53 25.39
CA ALA A 43 0.72 -8.42 25.94
C ALA A 43 0.34 -7.00 26.37
N SER A 44 1.31 -6.14 26.75
CA SER A 44 1.02 -4.75 27.09
C SER A 44 0.70 -3.88 25.87
N LEU A 45 0.98 -4.36 24.65
CA LEU A 45 0.62 -3.69 23.39
C LEU A 45 -0.75 -4.14 22.87
N LEU A 46 -1.35 -5.18 23.46
CA LEU A 46 -2.68 -5.63 23.07
C LEU A 46 -3.74 -4.80 23.81
N PRO A 47 -4.90 -4.55 23.19
CA PRO A 47 -6.00 -3.89 23.88
C PRO A 47 -6.37 -4.68 25.15
N PRO A 48 -6.63 -4.01 26.27
CA PRO A 48 -7.01 -4.69 27.50
C PRO A 48 -8.24 -5.55 27.26
N SER A 49 -8.20 -6.79 27.72
CA SER A 49 -9.32 -7.71 27.57
C SER A 49 -10.60 -7.08 28.16
N PRO A 50 -11.79 -7.32 27.59
CA PRO A 50 -13.05 -6.68 28.01
C PRO A 50 -13.55 -7.08 29.42
N LYS A 51 -12.68 -7.64 30.26
CA LYS A 51 -12.92 -8.02 31.65
C LYS A 51 -11.99 -7.23 32.58
N ALA A 52 -12.10 -5.92 32.60
CA ALA A 52 -11.68 -5.09 33.73
C ALA A 52 -12.23 -3.68 33.53
N ASP A 53 -12.92 -3.17 34.54
CA ASP A 53 -13.48 -1.83 34.67
C ASP A 53 -12.39 -0.75 34.68
N ALA A 54 -11.69 -0.56 33.56
CA ALA A 54 -10.77 0.55 33.35
C ALA A 54 -11.45 1.59 32.44
N PRO A 55 -11.57 2.86 32.87
CA PRO A 55 -12.11 3.90 32.01
C PRO A 55 -11.17 4.06 30.81
N GLN A 56 -11.69 3.81 29.60
CA GLN A 56 -10.94 3.93 28.37
C GLN A 56 -10.54 5.39 28.15
N ALA A 57 -9.30 5.72 28.49
CA ALA A 57 -8.69 7.01 28.23
C ALA A 57 -8.19 7.13 26.78
N SER A 58 -9.02 6.75 25.80
CA SER A 58 -8.80 7.10 24.40
C SER A 58 -9.66 8.31 24.07
N THR A 59 -9.02 9.45 23.78
CA THR A 59 -9.63 10.76 23.51
C THR A 59 -10.47 10.82 22.22
N GLU A 60 -10.67 9.70 21.54
CA GLU A 60 -11.38 9.60 20.26
C GLU A 60 -12.60 8.68 20.36
N GLU A 61 -13.69 9.08 19.71
CA GLU A 61 -14.95 8.34 19.74
C GLU A 61 -14.78 6.91 19.17
N PRO A 62 -15.30 5.88 19.86
CA PRO A 62 -15.34 4.52 19.33
C PRO A 62 -16.13 4.48 18.01
N ILE A 63 -15.82 3.53 17.13
CA ILE A 63 -16.53 3.44 15.85
C ILE A 63 -17.98 3.06 16.10
N SER A 64 -18.89 3.94 15.69
CA SER A 64 -20.32 3.68 15.75
C SER A 64 -20.76 2.69 14.69
N HIS A 65 -21.88 2.01 14.95
CA HIS A 65 -22.56 1.11 14.02
C HIS A 65 -22.85 1.78 12.66
N ALA A 66 -23.31 3.02 12.67
CA ALA A 66 -23.55 3.81 11.45
C ALA A 66 -22.27 3.99 10.63
N LYS A 67 -21.12 4.20 11.29
CA LYS A 67 -19.82 4.32 10.64
C LYS A 67 -19.35 2.98 10.09
N LEU A 68 -19.59 1.87 10.79
CA LEU A 68 -19.34 0.52 10.26
C LEU A 68 -20.15 0.28 8.97
N HIS A 69 -21.46 0.56 8.98
CA HIS A 69 -22.31 0.43 7.80
C HIS A 69 -21.85 1.31 6.64
N HIS A 70 -21.38 2.51 6.95
CA HIS A 70 -20.79 3.39 5.94
C HIS A 70 -19.53 2.78 5.32
N LEU A 71 -18.64 2.22 6.13
CA LEU A 71 -17.42 1.55 5.66
C LEU A 71 -17.74 0.34 4.78
N LEU A 72 -18.71 -0.50 5.16
CA LEU A 72 -19.17 -1.63 4.36
C LEU A 72 -19.68 -1.17 2.99
N ARG A 73 -20.38 -0.03 2.93
CA ARG A 73 -20.84 0.54 1.66
C ARG A 73 -19.68 1.05 0.80
N LEU A 74 -18.66 1.65 1.39
CA LEU A 74 -17.45 2.09 0.66
C LEU A 74 -16.64 0.92 0.12
N SER A 75 -16.58 -0.19 0.85
CA SER A 75 -15.91 -1.43 0.42
C SER A 75 -16.78 -2.34 -0.46
N ALA A 76 -18.00 -1.90 -0.80
CA ALA A 76 -18.98 -2.68 -1.58
C ALA A 76 -19.31 -4.06 -0.97
N LEU A 77 -19.30 -4.16 0.36
CA LEU A 77 -19.69 -5.35 1.12
C LEU A 77 -21.19 -5.27 1.53
N PRO A 78 -21.85 -6.43 1.71
CA PRO A 78 -23.22 -6.47 2.22
C PRO A 78 -23.28 -5.98 3.69
N LEU A 79 -24.48 -5.58 4.12
CA LEU A 79 -24.73 -5.25 5.52
C LEU A 79 -24.81 -6.54 6.36
N PRO A 80 -24.44 -6.49 7.66
CA PRO A 80 -24.53 -7.65 8.55
C PRO A 80 -25.96 -8.16 8.66
N GLU A 81 -26.11 -9.48 8.70
CA GLU A 81 -27.42 -10.13 8.85
C GLU A 81 -27.88 -10.16 10.31
N SER A 82 -26.92 -10.09 11.25
CA SER A 82 -27.17 -10.18 12.69
C SER A 82 -26.35 -9.19 13.51
N GLU A 83 -26.89 -8.78 14.65
CA GLU A 83 -26.19 -7.92 15.62
C GLU A 83 -24.95 -8.62 16.21
N ALA A 84 -24.99 -9.94 16.35
CA ALA A 84 -23.85 -10.71 16.82
C ALA A 84 -22.66 -10.60 15.87
N GLU A 85 -22.90 -10.73 14.56
CA GLU A 85 -21.89 -10.55 13.52
C GLU A 85 -21.36 -9.10 13.50
N GLU A 86 -22.27 -8.13 13.62
CA GLU A 86 -21.90 -6.71 13.68
C GLU A 86 -20.98 -6.41 14.88
N SER A 87 -21.30 -6.94 16.06
CA SER A 87 -20.49 -6.78 17.26
C SER A 87 -19.10 -7.43 17.13
N ALA A 88 -19.01 -8.56 16.43
CA ALA A 88 -17.74 -9.23 16.16
C ALA A 88 -16.87 -8.42 15.19
N MET A 89 -17.48 -7.82 14.17
CA MET A 89 -16.81 -6.90 13.25
C MET A 89 -16.30 -5.65 13.98
N LEU A 90 -17.13 -5.02 14.83
CA LEU A 90 -16.72 -3.87 15.64
C LEU A 90 -15.56 -4.20 16.58
N ARG A 91 -15.61 -5.36 17.27
CA ARG A 91 -14.50 -5.82 18.13
C ARG A 91 -13.20 -5.95 17.34
N THR A 92 -13.29 -6.53 16.13
CA THR A 92 -12.13 -6.71 15.25
C THR A 92 -11.56 -5.36 14.81
N LEU A 93 -12.43 -4.45 14.39
CA LEU A 93 -12.06 -3.13 13.94
C LEU A 93 -11.41 -2.30 15.05
N HIS A 94 -11.93 -2.36 16.28
CA HIS A 94 -11.31 -1.72 17.43
C HIS A 94 -9.92 -2.27 17.74
N SER A 95 -9.73 -3.59 17.63
CA SER A 95 -8.40 -4.20 17.81
C SER A 95 -7.41 -3.77 16.73
N GLN A 96 -7.85 -3.67 15.47
CA GLN A 96 -7.02 -3.22 14.36
C GLN A 96 -6.63 -1.75 14.54
N LEU A 97 -7.57 -0.89 14.95
CA LEU A 97 -7.30 0.53 15.18
C LEU A 97 -6.38 0.77 16.36
N HIS A 98 -6.48 -0.02 17.42
CA HIS A 98 -5.53 0.05 18.52
C HIS A 98 -4.10 -0.14 18.00
N PHE A 99 -3.87 -1.20 17.22
CA PHE A 99 -2.57 -1.46 16.62
C PHE A 99 -2.08 -0.31 15.71
N VAL A 100 -2.97 0.25 14.88
CA VAL A 100 -2.62 1.38 14.01
C VAL A 100 -2.26 2.63 14.83
N ARG A 101 -2.98 2.89 15.92
CA ARG A 101 -2.70 4.02 16.82
C ARG A 101 -1.35 3.86 17.51
N ASP A 102 -0.98 2.65 17.89
CA ASP A 102 0.36 2.38 18.45
C ASP A 102 1.45 2.71 17.44
N VAL A 103 1.26 2.37 16.15
CA VAL A 103 2.18 2.75 15.07
C VAL A 103 2.22 4.27 14.88
N GLN A 104 1.06 4.95 14.94
CA GLN A 104 0.97 6.41 14.81
C GLN A 104 1.60 7.17 15.98
N SER A 105 1.76 6.53 17.14
CA SER A 105 2.38 7.15 18.31
C SER A 105 3.90 7.35 18.19
N VAL A 106 4.52 6.71 17.19
CA VAL A 106 5.96 6.82 16.94
C VAL A 106 6.28 8.20 16.36
N ASP A 107 7.34 8.83 16.89
CA ASP A 107 7.84 10.10 16.35
C ASP A 107 8.42 9.89 14.94
N THR A 108 7.73 10.44 13.94
CA THR A 108 8.16 10.45 12.54
C THR A 108 8.62 11.82 12.07
N THR A 109 9.05 12.71 12.98
CA THR A 109 9.55 14.04 12.61
C THR A 109 10.76 13.93 11.66
N GLY A 110 10.68 14.62 10.52
CA GLY A 110 11.76 14.66 9.52
C GLY A 110 11.87 13.44 8.60
N VAL A 111 10.91 12.52 8.62
CA VAL A 111 10.89 11.35 7.73
C VAL A 111 9.88 11.54 6.60
N GLU A 112 10.31 11.39 5.34
CA GLU A 112 9.41 11.42 4.19
C GLU A 112 8.66 10.08 4.01
N PRO A 113 7.34 10.07 3.73
CA PRO A 113 6.61 8.84 3.52
C PRO A 113 7.08 8.08 2.27
N LEU A 114 7.43 6.81 2.44
CA LEU A 114 7.78 5.94 1.34
C LEU A 114 6.52 5.58 0.53
N ARG A 115 6.45 6.00 -0.74
CA ARG A 115 5.28 5.80 -1.61
C ARG A 115 5.27 4.45 -2.31
N SER A 116 6.46 3.96 -2.69
CA SER A 116 6.63 2.69 -3.36
C SER A 116 8.02 2.12 -3.07
N LEU A 117 8.16 0.80 -3.18
CA LEU A 117 9.48 0.16 -3.10
C LEU A 117 10.20 0.36 -4.44
N ARG A 118 10.81 1.54 -4.63
CA ARG A 118 11.61 1.91 -5.80
C ARG A 118 12.93 2.50 -5.36
N ASP A 119 13.84 2.62 -6.32
CA ASP A 119 15.04 3.41 -6.15
C ASP A 119 14.67 4.90 -6.19
N GLU A 120 14.55 5.52 -5.01
CA GLU A 120 14.25 6.95 -4.84
C GLU A 120 15.51 7.81 -4.94
N THR A 121 16.67 7.25 -5.33
CA THR A 121 17.84 8.07 -5.70
C THR A 121 17.52 8.97 -6.88
N THR A 122 18.25 10.07 -7.04
CA THR A 122 18.07 10.97 -8.19
C THR A 122 18.24 10.26 -9.53
N GLU A 123 19.08 9.22 -9.57
CA GLU A 123 19.31 8.37 -10.73
C GLU A 123 18.10 7.48 -10.99
N GLY A 124 17.61 6.75 -9.99
CA GLY A 124 16.41 5.91 -10.11
C GLY A 124 15.14 6.69 -10.46
N VAL A 125 14.99 7.91 -9.93
CA VAL A 125 13.90 8.82 -10.31
C VAL A 125 14.05 9.27 -11.76
N ALA A 126 15.25 9.61 -12.22
CA ALA A 126 15.49 10.03 -13.60
C ALA A 126 15.22 8.90 -14.60
N GLU A 127 15.61 7.66 -14.28
CA GLU A 127 15.33 6.49 -15.11
C GLU A 127 13.83 6.13 -15.16
N ALA A 128 13.11 6.27 -14.04
CA ALA A 128 11.69 5.98 -13.97
C ALA A 128 10.80 7.11 -14.54
N ALA A 129 11.33 8.33 -14.63
CA ALA A 129 10.59 9.49 -15.11
C ALA A 129 10.53 9.49 -16.65
N ILE A 130 9.31 9.41 -17.18
CA ILE A 130 9.08 9.56 -18.62
C ILE A 130 9.29 11.03 -19.00
N GLY A 131 10.36 11.30 -19.74
CA GLY A 131 10.78 12.64 -20.13
C GLY A 131 9.92 13.26 -21.24
N LEU A 132 10.01 14.59 -21.39
CA LEU A 132 9.38 15.30 -22.51
C LEU A 132 9.90 14.83 -23.88
N GLN A 133 11.18 14.47 -23.95
CA GLN A 133 11.80 13.98 -25.18
C GLN A 133 11.19 12.64 -25.63
N GLU A 134 10.92 11.74 -24.68
CA GLU A 134 10.26 10.47 -24.95
C GLU A 134 8.80 10.65 -25.37
N LEU A 135 8.12 11.64 -24.80
CA LEU A 135 6.73 11.97 -25.14
C LEU A 135 6.60 12.84 -26.41
N GLN A 136 7.69 13.35 -26.97
CA GLN A 136 7.67 14.31 -28.07
C GLN A 136 6.89 13.79 -29.28
N ASP A 137 7.11 12.52 -29.64
CA ASP A 137 6.43 11.87 -30.76
C ASP A 137 4.92 11.71 -30.50
N ALA A 138 4.52 11.40 -29.27
CA ALA A 138 3.12 11.28 -28.91
C ALA A 138 2.43 12.66 -28.87
N LEU A 139 3.11 13.68 -28.35
CA LEU A 139 2.60 15.05 -28.25
C LEU A 139 2.54 15.75 -29.62
N SER A 140 3.44 15.44 -30.54
CA SER A 140 3.46 16.01 -31.91
C SER A 140 2.24 15.58 -32.74
N LYS A 141 1.65 14.42 -32.44
CA LYS A 141 0.43 13.90 -33.07
C LYS A 141 -0.85 14.60 -32.59
N GLU A 142 -0.76 15.49 -31.60
CA GLU A 142 -1.92 16.21 -31.08
C GLU A 142 -2.34 17.37 -32.00
N ILE A 143 -3.66 17.53 -32.19
CA ILE A 143 -4.21 18.62 -33.02
C ILE A 143 -4.66 19.77 -32.13
N ARG A 144 -4.36 21.00 -32.53
CA ARG A 144 -4.90 22.21 -31.87
C ARG A 144 -6.36 22.41 -32.28
N PHE A 145 -7.27 22.34 -31.32
CA PHE A 145 -8.71 22.42 -31.58
C PHE A 145 -9.36 23.69 -31.03
N GLY A 146 -10.32 24.23 -31.77
CA GLY A 146 -11.14 25.39 -31.39
C GLY A 146 -10.40 26.74 -31.43
N HIS A 147 -11.11 27.81 -31.08
CA HIS A 147 -10.59 29.19 -31.12
C HIS A 147 -9.38 29.40 -30.19
N LYS A 148 -9.39 28.77 -29.01
CA LYS A 148 -8.30 28.84 -28.02
C LYS A 148 -7.15 27.86 -28.30
N LYS A 149 -7.15 27.15 -29.44
CA LYS A 149 -6.08 26.25 -29.92
C LYS A 149 -5.59 25.25 -28.85
N ARG A 150 -6.49 24.69 -28.06
CA ARG A 150 -6.10 23.71 -27.02
C ARG A 150 -5.62 22.42 -27.68
N PRO A 151 -4.47 21.86 -27.27
CA PRO A 151 -4.01 20.58 -27.78
C PRO A 151 -5.00 19.47 -27.41
N LYS A 152 -5.36 18.65 -28.38
CA LYS A 152 -6.29 17.54 -28.23
C LYS A 152 -5.74 16.33 -28.97
N ARG A 153 -5.68 15.20 -28.26
CA ARG A 153 -5.35 13.90 -28.86
C ARG A 153 -6.42 13.50 -29.87
N VAL A 154 -5.98 13.12 -31.06
CA VAL A 154 -6.86 12.63 -32.13
C VAL A 154 -7.39 11.26 -31.73
N ARG A 155 -8.70 11.14 -31.53
CA ARG A 155 -9.36 9.85 -31.31
C ARG A 155 -9.82 9.35 -32.67
N GLY A 156 -9.30 8.21 -33.13
CA GLY A 156 -9.75 7.58 -34.38
C GLY A 156 -8.65 7.09 -35.32
N GLU A 157 -7.37 7.32 -35.01
CA GLU A 157 -6.30 6.56 -35.64
C GLU A 157 -6.53 5.09 -35.26
N ARG A 158 -6.96 4.27 -36.22
CA ARG A 158 -7.10 2.83 -36.02
C ARG A 158 -5.71 2.29 -35.77
N ILE A 159 -5.38 2.10 -34.50
CA ILE A 159 -4.23 1.30 -34.12
C ILE A 159 -4.50 -0.09 -34.71
N ASP A 160 -3.61 -0.56 -35.59
CA ASP A 160 -3.69 -1.91 -36.15
C ASP A 160 -3.43 -2.92 -35.04
N ALA A 161 -4.46 -3.19 -34.22
CA ALA A 161 -4.39 -4.16 -33.13
C ALA A 161 -4.55 -5.62 -33.61
N ARG A 162 -4.44 -5.85 -34.93
CA ARG A 162 -4.53 -7.17 -35.56
C ARG A 162 -3.47 -8.09 -34.96
N GLY A 163 -3.92 -9.16 -34.29
CA GLY A 163 -3.06 -10.16 -33.66
C GLY A 163 -2.85 -10.01 -32.14
N VAL A 164 -3.15 -8.84 -31.56
CA VAL A 164 -3.03 -8.58 -30.11
C VAL A 164 -4.41 -8.49 -29.43
N GLU A 165 -5.40 -7.93 -30.12
CA GLU A 165 -6.78 -7.75 -29.61
C GLU A 165 -7.74 -8.87 -30.01
N ASN A 166 -7.25 -10.06 -30.39
CA ASN A 166 -8.10 -11.22 -30.71
C ASN A 166 -8.74 -11.88 -29.47
N TRP A 167 -8.86 -11.16 -28.36
CA TRP A 167 -9.54 -11.66 -27.16
C TRP A 167 -10.98 -11.14 -27.15
N ASP A 168 -11.92 -12.04 -26.87
CA ASP A 168 -13.32 -11.66 -26.72
C ASP A 168 -13.52 -11.04 -25.32
N PRO A 169 -13.86 -9.74 -25.23
CA PRO A 169 -14.04 -9.06 -23.94
C PRO A 169 -15.16 -9.66 -23.10
N LEU A 170 -16.10 -10.39 -23.71
CA LEU A 170 -17.27 -10.94 -23.06
C LEU A 170 -17.07 -12.38 -22.60
N LYS A 171 -15.97 -13.03 -22.96
CA LYS A 171 -15.75 -14.47 -22.71
C LYS A 171 -15.71 -14.84 -21.22
N THR A 172 -15.16 -13.97 -20.38
CA THR A 172 -15.03 -14.20 -18.93
C THR A 172 -16.28 -13.74 -18.15
N ALA A 173 -17.24 -13.08 -18.82
CA ALA A 173 -18.42 -12.56 -18.14
C ALA A 173 -19.42 -13.67 -17.83
N SER A 174 -19.97 -13.65 -16.61
CA SER A 174 -21.03 -14.59 -16.21
C SER A 174 -22.36 -14.32 -16.92
N ARG A 175 -22.65 -13.06 -17.28
CA ARG A 175 -23.88 -12.64 -17.95
C ARG A 175 -23.61 -11.59 -19.01
N THR A 176 -24.13 -11.84 -20.20
CA THR A 176 -24.00 -10.97 -21.37
C THR A 176 -25.35 -10.87 -22.07
N ALA A 177 -25.62 -9.72 -22.67
CA ALA A 177 -26.75 -9.53 -23.58
C ALA A 177 -26.18 -9.01 -24.89
N GLY A 178 -26.00 -9.92 -25.86
CA GLY A 178 -25.35 -9.60 -27.12
C GLY A 178 -23.93 -9.08 -26.89
N LYS A 179 -23.71 -7.79 -27.17
CA LYS A 179 -22.39 -7.14 -27.11
C LYS A 179 -22.12 -6.39 -25.80
N TYR A 180 -22.97 -6.58 -24.78
CA TYR A 180 -22.93 -5.79 -23.54
C TYR A 180 -22.84 -6.69 -22.30
N PHE A 181 -22.14 -6.20 -21.28
CA PHE A 181 -22.20 -6.74 -19.93
C PHE A 181 -23.55 -6.37 -19.29
N VAL A 182 -24.18 -7.32 -18.58
CA VAL A 182 -25.47 -7.09 -17.93
C VAL A 182 -25.29 -7.18 -16.42
N VAL A 183 -25.63 -6.09 -15.73
CA VAL A 183 -25.68 -6.03 -14.26
C VAL A 183 -27.15 -5.91 -13.84
N GLN A 184 -27.56 -6.63 -12.80
CA GLN A 184 -28.90 -6.46 -12.24
C GLN A 184 -28.96 -5.12 -11.51
N SER A 185 -29.73 -4.17 -12.03
CA SER A 185 -30.17 -3.04 -11.22
C SER A 185 -31.22 -3.53 -10.23
N LYS A 186 -31.07 -3.20 -8.95
CA LYS A 186 -32.13 -3.43 -7.95
C LYS A 186 -33.38 -2.70 -8.42
N LYS A 187 -34.44 -3.44 -8.78
CA LYS A 187 -35.77 -2.88 -8.99
C LYS A 187 -36.30 -2.51 -7.60
N GLU A 188 -36.72 -1.27 -7.39
CA GLU A 188 -37.51 -0.92 -6.20
C GLU A 188 -38.72 -1.86 -6.17
N SER A 189 -38.79 -2.69 -5.14
CA SER A 189 -40.03 -3.35 -4.74
C SER A 189 -40.92 -2.25 -4.18
N SER A 190 -41.69 -1.60 -5.06
CA SER A 190 -42.88 -0.85 -4.67
C SER A 190 -43.88 -1.77 -3.98
#